data_AF-A0A5M9J7Z0-F1
#
_entry.id   AF-A0A5M9J7Z0-F1
#
_cell.length_a   1.000
_cell.length_b   1.000
_cell.length_c   1.000
_cell.angle_alpha   90.00
_cell.angle_beta   90.00
_cell.angle_gamma   90.00
#
_symmetry.space_group_name_H-M   'P 1'
#
loop_
_entity.id
_entity.type
_entity.pdbx_description
1 polymer ?
#
loop_
_entity_poly.entity_id
_entity_poly.type
_entity_poly.pdbx_seq_one_letter_code
_entity_poly.pdbx_strand_id
1 'polypeptide(L)'
;MVSPLLQVLKNRVQYDNALAIHQHLVPDPTSAKVSYLLILFGANDACLSDGPTGQYVSLEDYKKNTEALLHHWSSIAQHPTILLVTPPPINETQLEEQDLQRGHASLTRRQQNTAKYAAVIREIATEWKDRNVVLVDLWRAMMDKAIELSSNKMIDVETIGTKRAGDDQPMRTLLTDGLHLSSEGYKVFLNEVIPLVGKEWKDEPSDNPSWVFPHWTVAPKCSNH
;
A
#
# COMPACT_ATOMS: atom_id res chain seq x y z
N MET A 1 7.52 -15.12 -22.68
CA MET A 1 8.06 -13.76 -22.80
C MET A 1 7.18 -12.83 -21.99
N VAL A 2 7.70 -12.22 -20.94
CA VAL A 2 6.96 -11.23 -20.14
C VAL A 2 6.81 -9.97 -21.02
N SER A 3 5.60 -9.44 -21.14
CA SER A 3 5.30 -8.26 -21.98
C SER A 3 6.27 -7.12 -21.66
N PRO A 4 6.76 -6.34 -22.65
CA PRO A 4 7.54 -5.12 -22.40
C PRO A 4 6.89 -4.16 -21.40
N LEU A 5 5.54 -4.17 -21.34
CA LEU A 5 4.73 -3.41 -20.37
C LEU A 5 5.02 -3.83 -18.91
N LEU A 6 5.25 -5.12 -18.66
CA LEU A 6 5.56 -5.68 -17.34
C LEU A 6 7.01 -5.40 -16.90
N GLN A 7 7.92 -5.15 -17.84
CA GLN A 7 9.32 -4.84 -17.53
C GLN A 7 9.48 -3.41 -16.94
N VAL A 8 8.60 -2.48 -17.31
CA VAL A 8 8.58 -1.08 -16.83
C VAL A 8 8.09 -0.98 -15.37
N LEU A 9 7.34 -1.97 -14.89
CA LEU A 9 6.67 -1.94 -13.59
C LEU A 9 7.58 -2.26 -12.40
N LYS A 10 8.85 -2.60 -12.61
CA LYS A 10 9.65 -3.20 -11.54
C LYS A 10 10.01 -2.25 -10.39
N ASN A 11 9.94 -0.92 -10.55
CA ASN A 11 10.35 0.01 -9.47
C ASN A 11 9.61 1.37 -9.40
N ARG A 12 8.60 1.66 -10.25
CA ARG A 12 8.01 3.01 -10.35
C ARG A 12 6.53 3.03 -10.75
N VAL A 13 5.72 2.15 -10.16
CA VAL A 13 4.26 2.12 -10.45
C VAL A 13 3.58 3.28 -9.72
N GLN A 14 2.77 4.03 -10.46
CA GLN A 14 1.83 5.07 -10.00
C GLN A 14 0.42 4.62 -10.39
N TYR A 15 -0.62 5.33 -9.93
CA TYR A 15 -1.99 4.95 -10.30
C TYR A 15 -2.21 4.89 -11.82
N ASP A 16 -1.65 5.80 -12.61
CA ASP A 16 -1.75 5.77 -14.08
C ASP A 16 -1.24 4.46 -14.69
N ASN A 17 -0.11 3.97 -14.17
CA ASN A 17 0.48 2.70 -14.61
C ASN A 17 -0.38 1.52 -14.17
N ALA A 18 -1.01 1.60 -12.99
CA ALA A 18 -1.91 0.57 -12.49
C ALA A 18 -3.17 0.43 -13.36
N LEU A 19 -3.77 1.54 -13.81
CA LEU A 19 -4.91 1.51 -14.73
C LEU A 19 -4.57 0.75 -16.03
N ALA A 20 -3.39 1.02 -16.60
CA ALA A 20 -2.98 0.41 -17.87
C ALA A 20 -2.82 -1.12 -17.80
N ILE A 21 -2.62 -1.68 -16.61
CA ILE A 21 -2.33 -3.11 -16.41
C ILE A 21 -3.42 -3.84 -15.62
N HIS A 22 -4.43 -3.14 -15.12
CA HIS A 22 -5.37 -3.67 -14.14
C HIS A 22 -6.08 -4.95 -14.61
N GLN A 23 -6.48 -4.99 -15.89
CA GLN A 23 -7.08 -6.17 -16.53
C GLN A 23 -6.18 -7.42 -16.57
N HIS A 24 -4.87 -7.24 -16.43
CA HIS A 24 -3.90 -8.33 -16.39
C HIS A 24 -3.59 -8.79 -14.96
N LEU A 25 -3.95 -8.00 -13.95
CA LEU A 25 -3.74 -8.30 -12.53
C LEU A 25 -4.94 -9.01 -11.92
N VAL A 26 -6.15 -8.66 -12.36
CA VAL A 26 -7.41 -9.23 -11.86
C VAL A 26 -7.96 -10.18 -12.93
N PRO A 27 -7.94 -11.50 -12.69
CA PRO A 27 -8.43 -12.48 -13.66
C PRO A 27 -9.94 -12.37 -13.88
N ASP A 28 -10.44 -13.01 -14.93
CA ASP A 28 -11.88 -13.19 -15.11
C ASP A 28 -12.46 -14.10 -14.00
N PRO A 29 -13.65 -13.81 -13.42
CA PRO A 29 -14.26 -14.62 -12.38
C PRO A 29 -14.49 -16.09 -12.76
N THR A 30 -14.64 -16.39 -14.06
CA THR A 30 -14.76 -17.77 -14.57
C THR A 30 -13.44 -18.54 -14.49
N SER A 31 -12.30 -17.84 -14.42
CA SER A 31 -10.96 -18.45 -14.37
C SER A 31 -10.45 -18.60 -12.94
N ALA A 32 -10.63 -17.58 -12.09
CA ALA A 32 -10.25 -17.63 -10.69
C ALA A 32 -11.02 -16.58 -9.87
N LYS A 33 -11.30 -16.90 -8.60
CA LYS A 33 -11.92 -15.98 -7.65
C LYS A 33 -10.87 -15.11 -6.96
N VAL A 34 -11.10 -13.81 -6.92
CA VAL A 34 -10.37 -12.85 -6.08
C VAL A 34 -11.26 -12.45 -4.91
N SER A 35 -10.96 -12.93 -3.71
CA SER A 35 -11.74 -12.58 -2.50
C SER A 35 -11.33 -11.22 -1.91
N TYR A 36 -10.06 -10.86 -2.05
CA TYR A 36 -9.48 -9.64 -1.48
C TYR A 36 -8.58 -8.96 -2.50
N LEU A 37 -8.66 -7.63 -2.58
CA LEU A 37 -7.78 -6.80 -3.41
C LEU A 37 -7.20 -5.68 -2.55
N LEU A 38 -5.88 -5.65 -2.38
CA LEU A 38 -5.20 -4.59 -1.64
C LEU A 38 -4.64 -3.57 -2.62
N ILE A 39 -4.99 -2.29 -2.43
CA ILE A 39 -4.54 -1.18 -3.27
C ILE A 39 -3.72 -0.22 -2.41
N LEU A 40 -2.40 -0.17 -2.66
CA LEU A 40 -1.45 0.71 -1.98
C LEU A 40 -0.61 1.47 -3.01
N PHE A 41 -1.05 2.67 -3.33
CA PHE A 41 -0.39 3.63 -4.23
C PHE A 41 -0.51 5.04 -3.63
N GLY A 42 0.26 6.00 -4.13
CA GLY A 42 0.27 7.37 -3.60
C GLY A 42 1.64 7.84 -3.13
N ALA A 43 2.53 6.92 -2.72
CA ALA A 43 3.88 7.30 -2.31
C ALA A 43 4.68 7.90 -3.47
N ASN A 44 4.52 7.40 -4.70
CA ASN A 44 5.15 7.96 -5.90
C ASN A 44 4.43 9.19 -6.42
N ASP A 45 3.10 9.11 -6.48
CA ASP A 45 2.17 10.15 -6.92
C ASP A 45 2.40 11.45 -6.12
N ALA A 46 2.73 11.33 -4.82
CA ALA A 46 3.05 12.43 -3.91
C ALA A 46 4.41 13.12 -4.11
N CYS A 47 5.15 12.79 -5.17
CA CYS A 47 6.31 13.57 -5.61
C CYS A 47 5.97 15.06 -5.75
N LEU A 48 6.96 15.92 -5.56
CA LEU A 48 6.81 17.34 -5.86
C LEU A 48 6.64 17.54 -7.38
N SER A 49 5.77 18.47 -7.77
CA SER A 49 5.42 18.73 -9.16
C SER A 49 6.57 19.28 -10.00
N ASP A 50 7.51 19.97 -9.35
CA ASP A 50 8.77 20.48 -9.91
C ASP A 50 9.95 19.51 -9.67
N GLY A 51 9.67 18.32 -9.13
CA GLY A 51 10.67 17.31 -8.81
C GLY A 51 11.21 16.58 -10.04
N PRO A 52 12.45 16.06 -9.97
CA PRO A 52 13.16 15.49 -11.12
C PRO A 52 12.68 14.08 -11.52
N THR A 53 11.67 13.53 -10.85
CA THR A 53 11.32 12.10 -10.94
C THR A 53 10.31 11.80 -12.05
N GLY A 54 9.52 12.80 -12.48
CA GLY A 54 8.39 12.61 -13.40
C GLY A 54 7.28 11.72 -12.84
N GLN A 55 7.21 11.53 -11.52
CA GLN A 55 6.22 10.66 -10.87
C GLN A 55 5.04 11.41 -10.23
N TYR A 56 5.06 12.74 -10.29
CA TYR A 56 4.00 13.55 -9.74
C TYR A 56 2.69 13.31 -10.48
N VAL A 57 1.62 13.10 -9.72
CA VAL A 57 0.24 13.06 -10.20
C VAL A 57 -0.53 14.11 -9.41
N SER A 58 -1.35 14.95 -10.03
CA SER A 58 -2.11 15.95 -9.27
C SER A 58 -3.08 15.28 -8.28
N LEU A 59 -3.46 15.94 -7.18
CA LEU A 59 -4.44 15.38 -6.24
C LEU A 59 -5.78 15.08 -6.93
N GLU A 60 -6.16 15.90 -7.91
CA GLU A 60 -7.37 15.71 -8.71
C GLU A 60 -7.27 14.42 -9.55
N ASP A 61 -6.16 14.23 -10.27
CA ASP A 61 -5.96 13.03 -11.08
C ASP A 61 -5.76 11.80 -10.21
N TYR A 62 -5.09 11.92 -9.07
CA TYR A 62 -4.94 10.84 -8.09
C TYR A 62 -6.30 10.35 -7.58
N LYS A 63 -7.24 11.27 -7.25
CA LYS A 63 -8.62 10.92 -6.88
C LYS A 63 -9.31 10.19 -8.04
N LYS A 64 -9.33 10.81 -9.24
CA LYS A 64 -9.98 10.24 -10.44
C LYS A 64 -9.45 8.85 -10.78
N ASN A 65 -8.13 8.66 -10.74
CA ASN A 65 -7.49 7.40 -11.05
C ASN A 65 -7.80 6.32 -10.01
N THR A 66 -7.82 6.71 -8.73
CA THR A 66 -8.23 5.78 -7.66
C THR A 66 -9.67 5.31 -7.88
N GLU A 67 -10.60 6.23 -8.12
CA GLU A 67 -11.99 5.90 -8.41
C GLU A 67 -12.15 5.06 -9.69
N ALA A 68 -11.34 5.34 -10.72
CA ALA A 68 -11.32 4.55 -11.94
C ALA A 68 -10.88 3.09 -11.71
N LEU A 69 -9.92 2.83 -10.81
CA LEU A 69 -9.57 1.45 -10.42
C LEU A 69 -10.71 0.76 -9.67
N LEU A 70 -11.39 1.48 -8.78
CA LEU A 70 -12.55 0.93 -8.05
C LEU A 70 -13.73 0.64 -9.00
N HIS A 71 -13.91 1.45 -10.04
CA HIS A 71 -14.92 1.28 -11.09
C HIS A 71 -14.50 0.34 -12.22
N HIS A 72 -13.27 -0.16 -12.24
CA HIS A 72 -12.81 -1.01 -13.33
C HIS A 72 -13.66 -2.29 -13.41
N TRP A 73 -14.02 -2.71 -14.63
CA TRP A 73 -14.96 -3.82 -14.86
C TRP A 73 -14.53 -5.10 -14.13
N SER A 74 -13.24 -5.41 -14.08
CA SER A 74 -12.73 -6.60 -13.39
C SER A 74 -12.87 -6.52 -11.87
N SER A 75 -12.76 -5.33 -11.26
CA SER A 75 -13.06 -5.10 -9.84
C SER A 75 -14.54 -5.33 -9.56
N ILE A 76 -15.42 -4.81 -10.43
CA ILE A 76 -16.87 -4.99 -10.32
C ILE A 76 -17.25 -6.47 -10.50
N ALA A 77 -16.68 -7.14 -11.50
CA ALA A 77 -17.01 -8.52 -11.85
C ALA A 77 -16.54 -9.51 -10.78
N GLN A 78 -15.36 -9.30 -10.18
CA GLN A 78 -14.86 -10.14 -9.08
C GLN A 78 -15.57 -9.86 -7.75
N HIS A 79 -16.03 -8.62 -7.54
CA HIS A 79 -16.66 -8.15 -6.31
C HIS A 79 -15.85 -8.52 -5.04
N PRO A 80 -14.54 -8.22 -4.99
CA PRO A 80 -13.70 -8.52 -3.82
C PRO A 80 -13.98 -7.57 -2.66
N THR A 81 -13.51 -7.93 -1.47
CA THR A 81 -13.25 -6.94 -0.42
C THR A 81 -11.99 -6.15 -0.81
N ILE A 82 -12.15 -4.86 -1.07
CA ILE A 82 -11.05 -3.96 -1.45
C ILE A 82 -10.49 -3.32 -0.18
N LEU A 83 -9.21 -3.56 0.10
CA LEU A 83 -8.46 -2.88 1.15
C LEU A 83 -7.75 -1.68 0.53
N LEU A 84 -8.33 -0.49 0.69
CA LEU A 84 -7.79 0.75 0.15
C LEU A 84 -6.85 1.38 1.18
N VAL A 85 -5.55 1.40 0.87
CA VAL A 85 -4.49 1.74 1.82
C VAL A 85 -3.98 3.15 1.56
N THR A 86 -3.91 3.98 2.60
CA THR A 86 -3.27 5.30 2.50
C THR A 86 -1.77 5.16 2.25
N PRO A 87 -1.12 6.04 1.46
CA PRO A 87 0.35 6.08 1.44
C PRO A 87 0.89 6.36 2.85
N PRO A 88 2.02 5.73 3.25
CA PRO A 88 2.61 5.92 4.57
C PRO A 88 3.27 7.31 4.71
N PRO A 89 3.53 7.77 5.95
CA PRO A 89 4.40 8.91 6.21
C PRO A 89 5.83 8.67 5.72
N ILE A 90 6.56 9.76 5.52
CA ILE A 90 7.98 9.77 5.15
C ILE A 90 8.83 10.37 6.27
N ASN A 91 10.14 10.12 6.23
CA ASN A 91 11.13 10.90 6.98
C ASN A 91 11.91 11.76 5.98
N GLU A 92 11.65 13.06 5.97
CA GLU A 92 12.27 14.00 5.05
C GLU A 92 13.80 14.07 5.20
N THR A 93 14.34 13.95 6.41
CA THR A 93 15.80 14.00 6.60
C THR A 93 16.47 12.78 5.97
N GLN A 94 15.96 11.59 6.29
CA GLN A 94 16.47 10.33 5.73
C GLN A 94 16.23 10.23 4.21
N LEU A 95 15.09 10.73 3.72
CA LEU A 95 14.79 10.74 2.29
C LEU A 95 15.73 11.69 1.53
N GLU A 96 16.05 12.85 2.09
CA GLU A 96 16.97 13.79 1.45
C GLU A 96 18.37 13.20 1.30
N GLU A 97 18.87 12.47 2.30
CA GLU A 97 20.15 11.73 2.20
C GLU A 97 20.16 10.80 0.98
N GLN A 98 19.04 10.10 0.75
CA GLN A 98 18.88 9.14 -0.33
C GLN A 98 18.68 9.80 -1.68
N ASP A 99 17.92 10.88 -1.73
CA ASP A 99 17.70 11.67 -2.94
C ASP A 99 19.03 12.28 -3.43
N LEU A 100 19.85 12.81 -2.52
CA LEU A 100 21.20 13.31 -2.84
C LEU A 100 22.12 12.19 -3.35
N GLN A 101 22.11 11.01 -2.73
CA GLN A 101 22.87 9.84 -3.20
C GLN A 101 22.44 9.39 -4.61
N ARG A 102 21.17 9.58 -4.97
CA ARG A 102 20.61 9.30 -6.29
C ARG A 102 20.83 10.44 -7.31
N GLY A 103 21.51 11.51 -6.91
CA GLY A 103 21.85 12.65 -7.78
C GLY A 103 20.72 13.68 -7.93
N HIS A 104 19.71 13.65 -7.08
CA HIS A 104 18.69 14.70 -7.02
C HIS A 104 19.24 15.91 -6.24
N ALA A 105 18.83 17.12 -6.63
CA ALA A 105 19.34 18.36 -6.01
C ALA A 105 18.70 18.66 -4.64
N SER A 106 17.54 18.06 -4.35
CA SER A 106 16.75 18.31 -3.15
C SER A 106 15.72 17.18 -2.97
N LEU A 107 14.98 17.26 -1.86
CA LEU A 107 13.84 16.40 -1.56
C LEU A 107 12.86 16.26 -2.73
N THR A 108 12.57 15.01 -3.08
CA THR A 108 11.59 14.65 -4.11
C THR A 108 10.16 14.64 -3.58
N ARG A 109 9.97 14.52 -2.26
CA ARG A 109 8.67 14.46 -1.57
C ARG A 109 8.71 15.26 -0.28
N ARG A 110 7.54 15.68 0.19
CA ARG A 110 7.37 16.36 1.49
C ARG A 110 6.27 15.66 2.28
N GLN A 111 6.48 15.55 3.58
CA GLN A 111 5.56 14.89 4.50
C GLN A 111 4.16 15.50 4.43
N GLN A 112 4.08 16.83 4.46
CA GLN A 112 2.83 17.58 4.32
C GLN A 112 2.15 17.35 2.96
N ASN A 113 2.92 17.09 1.90
CA ASN A 113 2.35 16.78 0.59
C ASN A 113 1.77 15.36 0.60
N THR A 114 2.53 14.37 1.06
CA THR A 114 2.09 12.97 1.19
C THR A 114 0.83 12.84 2.06
N ALA A 115 0.71 13.63 3.13
CA ALA A 115 -0.49 13.68 3.98
C ALA A 115 -1.77 14.02 3.21
N LYS A 116 -1.68 14.86 2.16
CA LYS A 116 -2.83 15.21 1.30
C LYS A 116 -3.30 14.02 0.48
N TYR A 117 -2.40 13.17 -0.01
CA TYR A 117 -2.75 11.93 -0.73
C TYR A 117 -3.39 10.91 0.22
N ALA A 118 -2.88 10.80 1.45
CA ALA A 118 -3.54 10.01 2.49
C ALA A 118 -4.96 10.51 2.77
N ALA A 119 -5.18 11.84 2.81
CA ALA A 119 -6.51 12.41 2.98
C ALA A 119 -7.46 12.06 1.82
N VAL A 120 -6.99 12.10 0.57
CA VAL A 120 -7.79 11.67 -0.59
C VAL A 120 -8.23 10.21 -0.46
N ILE A 121 -7.34 9.31 -0.05
CA ILE A 121 -7.71 7.89 0.17
C ILE A 121 -8.77 7.74 1.27
N ARG A 122 -8.67 8.50 2.37
CA ARG A 122 -9.70 8.49 3.44
C ARG A 122 -11.05 8.98 2.94
N GLU A 123 -11.04 10.04 2.13
CA GLU A 123 -12.25 10.60 1.50
C GLU A 123 -12.94 9.56 0.62
N ILE A 124 -12.19 8.96 -0.32
CA ILE A 124 -12.72 7.91 -1.20
C ILE A 124 -13.23 6.73 -0.39
N ALA A 125 -12.47 6.22 0.59
CA ALA A 125 -12.93 5.09 1.39
C ALA A 125 -14.22 5.41 2.17
N THR A 126 -14.43 6.67 2.57
CA THR A 126 -15.68 7.12 3.19
C THR A 126 -16.83 7.15 2.21
N GLU A 127 -16.62 7.69 1.01
CA GLU A 127 -17.61 7.74 -0.10
C GLU A 127 -18.00 6.33 -0.58
N TRP A 128 -17.09 5.36 -0.46
CA TRP A 128 -17.22 4.00 -0.98
C TRP A 128 -17.49 2.91 0.07
N LYS A 129 -17.69 3.28 1.34
CA LYS A 129 -17.82 2.34 2.47
C LYS A 129 -18.90 1.25 2.28
N ASP A 130 -19.95 1.53 1.53
CA ASP A 130 -21.08 0.61 1.28
C ASP A 130 -20.86 -0.26 0.01
N ARG A 131 -19.64 -0.31 -0.53
CA ARG A 131 -19.27 -0.99 -1.79
C ARG A 131 -18.11 -1.98 -1.63
N ASN A 132 -18.01 -2.63 -0.47
CA ASN A 132 -16.90 -3.52 -0.09
C ASN A 132 -15.50 -2.87 -0.14
N VAL A 133 -15.43 -1.56 0.04
CA VAL A 133 -14.17 -0.84 0.18
C VAL A 133 -13.93 -0.57 1.67
N VAL A 134 -12.80 -1.05 2.18
CA VAL A 134 -12.38 -0.90 3.58
C VAL A 134 -11.10 -0.07 3.61
N LEU A 135 -11.12 1.00 4.41
CA LEU A 135 -9.94 1.82 4.65
C LEU A 135 -8.90 1.05 5.48
N VAL A 136 -7.65 1.05 5.01
CA VAL A 136 -6.47 0.72 5.82
C VAL A 136 -5.65 1.99 5.96
N ASP A 137 -5.80 2.68 7.10
CA ASP A 137 -5.13 3.95 7.37
C ASP A 137 -3.70 3.74 7.87
N LEU A 138 -2.85 3.23 6.97
CA LEU A 138 -1.44 3.00 7.24
C LEU A 138 -0.72 4.30 7.67
N TRP A 139 -1.15 5.45 7.15
CA TRP A 139 -0.59 6.74 7.56
C TRP A 139 -0.79 6.94 9.06
N ARG A 140 -2.02 6.84 9.54
CA ARG A 140 -2.35 7.01 10.96
C ARG A 140 -1.61 5.97 11.80
N ALA A 141 -1.66 4.69 11.41
CA ALA A 141 -1.02 3.61 12.15
C ALA A 141 0.50 3.83 12.33
N MET A 142 1.18 4.32 11.29
CA MET A 142 2.61 4.63 11.38
C MET A 142 2.90 5.89 12.21
N MET A 143 2.06 6.92 12.11
CA MET A 143 2.19 8.12 12.95
C MET A 143 2.00 7.77 14.44
N ASP A 144 0.98 6.96 14.76
CA ASP A 144 0.73 6.47 16.12
C ASP A 144 1.91 5.64 16.62
N LYS A 145 2.48 4.76 15.78
CA LYS A 145 3.66 3.99 16.15
C LYS A 145 4.90 4.87 16.37
N ALA A 146 5.09 5.90 15.56
CA ALA A 146 6.19 6.84 15.75
C ALA A 146 6.06 7.61 17.08
N ILE A 147 4.84 8.00 17.45
CA ILE A 147 4.54 8.62 18.76
C ILE A 147 4.84 7.64 19.89
N GLU A 148 4.42 6.37 19.78
CA GLU A 148 4.68 5.32 20.77
C GLU A 148 6.19 5.08 20.99
N LEU A 149 6.96 5.05 19.90
CA LEU A 149 8.41 4.86 19.93
C LEU A 149 9.17 6.10 20.42
N SER A 150 8.52 7.26 20.48
CA SER A 150 9.16 8.49 20.94
C SER A 150 9.37 8.48 22.46
N SER A 151 10.61 8.69 22.87
CA SER A 151 10.98 8.87 24.28
C SER A 151 10.56 10.25 24.82
N ASN A 152 10.11 11.17 23.95
CA ASN A 152 9.77 12.56 24.30
C ASN A 152 8.25 12.74 24.50
N LYS A 153 7.86 13.12 25.73
CA LYS A 153 6.46 13.39 26.10
C LYS A 153 5.88 14.69 25.48
N MET A 154 6.70 15.54 24.88
CA MET A 154 6.29 16.77 24.19
C MET A 154 6.57 16.69 22.68
N ILE A 155 6.23 15.58 22.04
CA ILE A 155 6.34 15.46 20.58
C ILE A 155 5.30 16.37 19.91
N ASP A 156 5.76 17.22 18.97
CA ASP A 156 4.87 17.99 18.12
C ASP A 156 4.43 17.11 16.94
N VAL A 157 3.21 16.59 17.06
CA VAL A 157 2.59 15.67 16.09
C VAL A 157 2.51 16.25 14.67
N GLU A 158 2.47 17.57 14.52
CA GLU A 158 2.43 18.27 13.23
C GLU A 158 3.80 18.31 12.52
N THR A 159 4.84 17.85 13.19
CA THR A 159 6.23 17.94 12.72
C THR A 159 6.91 16.58 12.58
N ILE A 160 6.25 15.48 12.98
CA ILE A 160 6.76 14.11 12.85
C ILE A 160 7.15 13.82 11.38
N GLY A 161 8.37 13.30 11.20
CA GLY A 161 8.95 13.00 9.89
C GLY A 161 9.31 14.22 9.03
N THR A 162 9.09 15.45 9.50
CA THR A 162 9.46 16.67 8.76
C THR A 162 10.91 17.06 9.04
N LYS A 163 11.61 17.59 8.04
CA LYS A 163 13.02 18.02 8.18
C LYS A 163 13.17 19.16 9.20
N ARG A 164 12.14 20.00 9.37
CA ARG A 164 12.13 21.10 10.36
C ARG A 164 12.17 20.60 11.81
N ALA A 165 11.72 19.38 12.07
CA ALA A 165 11.83 18.73 13.39
C ALA A 165 13.20 18.06 13.62
N GLY A 166 14.08 18.08 12.61
CA GLY A 166 15.31 17.32 12.60
C GLY A 166 15.12 15.90 12.06
N ASP A 167 16.01 15.00 12.49
CA ASP A 167 16.01 13.62 12.05
C ASP A 167 15.22 12.72 13.01
N ASP A 168 14.03 12.31 12.56
CA ASP A 168 13.05 11.55 13.34
C ASP A 168 13.47 10.08 13.50
N GLN A 169 14.07 9.76 14.66
CA GLN A 169 14.57 8.42 14.98
C GLN A 169 13.47 7.35 15.05
N PRO A 170 12.29 7.62 15.65
CA PRO A 170 11.13 6.74 15.50
C PRO A 170 10.81 6.42 14.05
N MET A 171 10.76 7.41 13.16
CA MET A 171 10.50 7.17 11.73
C MET A 171 11.63 6.39 11.05
N ARG A 172 12.91 6.60 11.40
CA ARG A 172 14.01 5.73 10.91
C ARG A 172 13.87 4.27 11.31
N THR A 173 13.22 3.99 12.44
CA THR A 173 12.91 2.60 12.83
C THR A 173 11.85 2.00 11.91
N LEU A 174 10.90 2.80 11.44
CA LEU A 174 9.80 2.37 10.59
C LEU A 174 10.11 2.38 9.08
N LEU A 175 11.16 3.11 8.66
CA LEU A 175 11.51 3.35 7.26
C LEU A 175 13.00 3.06 6.98
N THR A 176 13.30 2.39 5.88
CA THR A 176 14.69 2.02 5.51
C THR A 176 15.45 3.16 4.84
N ASP A 177 14.77 3.95 4.01
CA ASP A 177 15.36 5.01 3.18
C ASP A 177 14.55 6.32 3.25
N GLY A 178 13.73 6.47 4.29
CA GLY A 178 12.83 7.60 4.49
C GLY A 178 11.53 7.49 3.69
N LEU A 179 11.34 6.42 2.90
CA LEU A 179 10.15 6.18 2.09
C LEU A 179 9.65 4.73 2.19
N HIS A 180 10.52 3.74 2.04
CA HIS A 180 10.16 2.32 2.07
C HIS A 180 10.06 1.80 3.50
N LEU A 181 9.06 0.96 3.75
CA LEU A 181 8.86 0.35 5.07
C LEU A 181 10.04 -0.55 5.45
N SER A 182 10.49 -0.41 6.69
CA SER A 182 11.36 -1.38 7.35
C SER A 182 10.59 -2.64 7.75
N SER A 183 11.26 -3.63 8.34
CA SER A 183 10.57 -4.76 8.97
C SER A 183 9.58 -4.31 10.05
N GLU A 184 9.90 -3.29 10.84
CA GLU A 184 8.99 -2.75 11.85
C GLU A 184 7.82 -1.98 11.21
N GLY A 185 8.07 -1.23 10.14
CA GLY A 185 7.01 -0.60 9.35
C GLY A 185 6.05 -1.63 8.75
N TYR A 186 6.55 -2.74 8.22
CA TYR A 186 5.71 -3.83 7.72
C TYR A 186 4.92 -4.53 8.83
N LYS A 187 5.46 -4.67 10.05
CA LYS A 187 4.68 -5.20 11.19
C LYS A 187 3.48 -4.32 11.51
N VAL A 188 3.66 -2.99 11.52
CA VAL A 188 2.54 -2.04 11.70
C VAL A 188 1.50 -2.26 10.59
N PHE A 189 1.94 -2.32 9.34
CA PHE A 189 1.02 -2.53 8.22
C PHE A 189 0.25 -3.86 8.31
N LEU A 190 0.94 -4.96 8.63
CA LEU A 190 0.30 -6.27 8.76
C LEU A 190 -0.70 -6.32 9.92
N ASN A 191 -0.44 -5.62 11.03
CA ASN A 191 -1.37 -5.52 12.15
C ASN A 191 -2.70 -4.86 11.76
N GLU A 192 -2.68 -3.92 10.81
CA GLU A 192 -3.90 -3.31 10.27
C GLU A 192 -4.62 -4.21 9.25
N VAL A 193 -3.87 -5.00 8.48
CA VAL A 193 -4.43 -5.84 7.40
C VAL A 193 -4.98 -7.17 7.89
N ILE A 194 -4.26 -7.87 8.76
CA ILE A 194 -4.61 -9.23 9.21
C ILE A 194 -6.04 -9.33 9.77
N PRO A 195 -6.53 -8.40 10.61
CA PRO A 195 -7.90 -8.46 11.13
C PRO A 195 -9.00 -8.32 10.07
N LEU A 196 -8.65 -7.84 8.87
CA LEU A 196 -9.59 -7.59 7.78
C LEU A 196 -9.71 -8.76 6.82
N VAL A 197 -8.74 -9.68 6.82
CA VAL A 197 -8.68 -10.82 5.92
C VAL A 197 -8.98 -12.13 6.65
N GLY A 198 -9.57 -13.08 5.93
CA GLY A 198 -9.76 -14.45 6.41
C GLY A 198 -10.86 -14.63 7.46
N LYS A 199 -11.79 -13.68 7.57
CA LYS A 199 -12.98 -13.82 8.43
C LYS A 199 -13.82 -15.04 8.04
N GLU A 200 -13.77 -15.45 6.78
CA GLU A 200 -14.49 -16.58 6.22
C GLU A 200 -13.88 -17.94 6.63
N TRP A 201 -12.58 -17.97 6.90
CA TRP A 201 -11.86 -19.18 7.31
C TRP A 201 -11.27 -19.08 8.72
N LYS A 202 -11.71 -18.09 9.51
CA LYS A 202 -11.22 -17.86 10.88
C LYS A 202 -11.50 -19.04 11.82
N ASP A 203 -12.58 -19.77 11.55
CA ASP A 203 -13.05 -20.92 12.32
C ASP A 203 -12.66 -22.24 11.63
N GLU A 204 -11.84 -22.19 10.56
CA GLU A 204 -11.37 -23.42 9.92
C GLU A 204 -10.44 -24.21 10.85
N PRO A 205 -10.66 -25.53 11.01
CA PRO A 205 -9.80 -26.37 11.82
C PRO A 205 -8.37 -26.34 11.26
N SER A 206 -7.36 -26.08 12.07
CA SER A 206 -5.95 -26.07 11.62
C SER A 206 -5.46 -27.42 11.09
N ASP A 207 -6.08 -28.50 11.58
CA ASP A 207 -5.80 -29.89 11.26
C ASP A 207 -6.64 -30.43 10.08
N ASN A 208 -7.74 -29.74 9.75
CA ASN A 208 -8.63 -30.11 8.65
C ASN A 208 -9.34 -28.89 8.05
N PRO A 209 -8.61 -27.91 7.47
CA PRO A 209 -9.21 -26.78 6.79
C PRO A 209 -9.93 -27.23 5.52
N SER A 210 -10.64 -26.32 4.86
CA SER A 210 -11.37 -26.61 3.60
C SER A 210 -10.39 -26.78 2.44
N TRP A 211 -9.58 -27.83 2.47
CA TRP A 211 -8.59 -28.10 1.46
C TRP A 211 -9.25 -28.31 0.10
N VAL A 212 -8.68 -27.70 -0.93
CA VAL A 212 -9.05 -27.99 -2.33
C VAL A 212 -8.75 -29.45 -2.68
N PHE A 213 -7.77 -30.06 -2.01
CA PHE A 213 -7.34 -31.43 -2.20
C PHE A 213 -7.32 -32.21 -0.87
N PRO A 214 -7.59 -33.52 -0.87
CA PRO A 214 -7.52 -34.32 0.34
C PRO A 214 -6.15 -34.23 1.04
N HIS A 215 -6.14 -34.33 2.38
CA HIS A 215 -4.91 -34.46 3.15
C HIS A 215 -4.04 -35.62 2.62
N TRP A 216 -2.71 -35.48 2.66
CA TRP A 216 -1.78 -36.42 2.03
C TRP A 216 -1.94 -37.89 2.51
N THR A 217 -2.50 -38.09 3.71
CA THR A 217 -2.79 -39.43 4.26
C THR A 217 -3.92 -40.16 3.52
N VAL A 218 -4.83 -39.44 2.87
CA VAL A 218 -5.99 -40.00 2.14
C VAL A 218 -5.99 -39.65 0.65
N ALA A 219 -5.02 -38.87 0.18
CA ALA A 219 -4.85 -38.57 -1.23
C ALA A 219 -4.52 -39.84 -2.06
N PRO A 220 -5.03 -39.97 -3.31
CA PRO A 220 -4.67 -41.07 -4.19
C PRO A 220 -3.16 -41.14 -4.39
N LYS A 221 -2.57 -42.33 -4.19
CA LYS A 221 -1.15 -42.58 -4.48
C LYS A 221 -1.06 -43.23 -5.85
N CYS A 222 -0.19 -42.72 -6.72
CA CYS A 222 0.17 -43.42 -7.94
C CYS A 222 0.79 -44.77 -7.56
N SER A 223 0.11 -45.87 -7.90
CA SER A 223 0.69 -47.20 -7.86
C SER A 223 1.73 -47.28 -8.98
N ASN A 224 3.01 -47.42 -8.63
CA ASN A 224 4.05 -47.70 -9.61
C ASN A 224 3.72 -49.03 -10.31
N HIS A 225 3.64 -49.01 -11.64
CA HIS A 225 3.65 -50.19 -12.48
C HIS A 225 5.07 -50.77 -12.56
#